data_AF-A0A7C6PXD1-F1
#
_entry.id   AF-A0A7C6PXD1-F1
#
_cell.length_a   1.000
_cell.length_b   1.000
_cell.length_c   1.000
_cell.angle_alpha   90.00
_cell.angle_beta   90.00
_cell.angle_gamma   90.00
#
_symmetry.space_group_name_H-M   'P 1'
#
loop_
_entity.id
_entity.type
_entity.pdbx_description
1 polymer ?
#
loop_
_entity_poly.entity_id
_entity_poly.type
_entity_poly.pdbx_seq_one_letter_code
_entity_poly.pdbx_strand_id
1 'polypeptide(L)'
;MIEITVWRNKEQSLEAFLVEGHAGYADYGQDIVCAAVSTLTQTAILAIEELTGEEPVVDLSEGRLYCEVPSRISAKKQAIISTILETMFVGLMAIAKEYPSNVAISQLRR
;
A
#
# COMPACT_ATOMS: atom_id res chain seq x y z
N MET A 1 4.81 2.23 15.66
CA MET A 1 5.55 1.66 14.52
C MET A 1 4.52 1.20 13.51
N ILE A 2 4.66 1.62 12.26
CA ILE A 2 3.85 1.21 11.12
C ILE A 2 4.56 0.04 10.44
N GLU A 3 3.85 -1.05 10.25
CA GLU A 3 4.36 -2.23 9.56
C GLU A 3 3.67 -2.36 8.21
N ILE A 4 4.47 -2.43 7.15
CA ILE A 4 3.98 -2.56 5.78
C ILE A 4 4.47 -3.89 5.24
N THR A 5 3.54 -4.75 4.85
CA THR A 5 3.84 -5.98 4.12
C THR A 5 3.33 -5.85 2.70
N VAL A 6 4.16 -6.21 1.73
CA VAL A 6 3.76 -6.27 0.32
C VAL A 6 3.98 -7.67 -0.24
N TRP A 7 3.05 -8.11 -1.09
CA TRP A 7 3.15 -9.38 -1.81
C TRP A 7 3.38 -9.13 -3.29
N ARG A 8 4.38 -9.82 -3.83
CA ARG A 8 4.70 -9.84 -5.25
C ARG A 8 4.39 -11.21 -5.84
N ASN A 9 3.85 -11.19 -7.05
CA ASN A 9 3.64 -12.39 -7.85
C ASN A 9 4.96 -12.92 -8.44
N LYS A 10 4.87 -14.00 -9.22
CA LYS A 10 6.04 -14.65 -9.86
C LYS A 10 6.76 -13.73 -10.83
N GLU A 11 6.03 -12.82 -11.47
CA GLU A 11 6.52 -11.79 -12.39
C GLU A 11 7.09 -10.56 -11.66
N GLN A 12 7.26 -10.64 -10.33
CA GLN A 12 7.74 -9.56 -9.45
C GLN A 12 6.83 -8.32 -9.40
N SER A 13 5.59 -8.39 -9.89
CA SER A 13 4.62 -7.29 -9.76
C SER A 13 3.89 -7.35 -8.42
N LEU A 14 3.64 -6.19 -7.81
CA LEU A 14 2.80 -6.09 -6.62
C LEU A 14 1.35 -6.52 -6.90
N GLU A 15 0.81 -7.38 -6.02
CA GLU A 15 -0.57 -7.87 -6.10
C GLU A 15 -1.37 -7.61 -4.83
N ALA A 16 -0.70 -7.39 -3.69
CA ALA A 16 -1.36 -7.04 -2.44
C ALA A 16 -0.42 -6.25 -1.52
N PHE A 17 -1.03 -5.51 -0.58
CA PHE A 17 -0.32 -4.89 0.53
C PHE A 17 -1.17 -4.90 1.81
N LEU A 18 -0.48 -4.82 2.94
CA LEU A 18 -1.04 -4.70 4.28
C LEU A 18 -0.28 -3.61 5.02
N VAL A 19 -0.99 -2.67 5.63
CA VAL A 19 -0.45 -1.67 6.52
C VAL A 19 -1.10 -1.80 7.89
N GLU A 20 -0.27 -1.96 8.92
CA GLU A 20 -0.68 -2.10 10.32
C GLU A 20 0.00 -1.04 11.19
N GLY A 21 -0.62 -0.68 12.31
CA GLY A 21 -0.05 0.25 13.29
C GLY A 21 -0.11 1.73 12.91
N HIS A 22 -0.96 2.10 11.96
CA HIS A 22 -1.16 3.49 11.50
C HIS A 22 -2.34 4.22 12.16
N ALA A 23 -3.02 3.61 13.14
CA ALA A 23 -4.04 4.27 13.96
C ALA A 23 -3.65 4.31 15.43
N GLY A 24 -4.10 5.37 16.11
CA GLY A 24 -3.75 5.70 17.49
C GLY A 24 -3.22 7.13 17.58
N TYR A 25 -3.48 7.80 18.70
CA TYR A 25 -2.82 9.07 19.03
C TYR A 25 -1.34 8.79 19.26
N ALA A 26 -0.49 9.43 18.48
CA ALA A 26 0.94 9.26 18.59
C ALA A 26 1.62 10.53 19.13
N ASP A 27 2.87 10.36 19.58
CA ASP A 27 3.69 11.49 20.00
C ASP A 27 3.89 12.48 18.82
N TYR A 28 4.14 13.75 19.16
CA TYR A 28 4.27 14.84 18.20
C TYR A 28 5.19 14.47 17.01
N GLY A 29 4.65 14.54 15.78
CA GLY A 29 5.37 14.24 14.54
C GLY A 29 5.14 12.84 13.97
N GLN A 30 4.72 11.86 14.77
CA GLN A 30 4.35 10.53 14.28
C GLN A 30 3.03 10.57 13.49
N ASP A 31 2.12 11.48 13.83
CA ASP A 31 0.89 11.73 13.09
C ASP A 31 1.13 12.11 11.62
N ILE A 32 2.24 12.79 11.32
CA ILE A 32 2.61 13.19 9.95
C ILE A 32 3.02 11.96 9.13
N VAL A 33 3.75 11.03 9.74
CA VAL A 33 4.16 9.78 9.08
C VAL A 33 2.94 8.90 8.83
N CYS A 34 2.03 8.77 9.81
CA CYS A 34 0.76 8.07 9.62
C CYS A 34 -0.05 8.67 8.46
N ALA A 35 -0.22 10.00 8.45
CA ALA A 35 -0.94 10.70 7.39
C ALA A 35 -0.31 10.48 6.00
N ALA A 36 1.02 10.50 5.90
CA ALA A 36 1.73 10.24 4.65
C ALA A 36 1.50 8.79 4.15
N VAL A 37 1.61 7.79 5.03
CA VAL A 37 1.34 6.39 4.69
C VAL A 37 -0.12 6.17 4.29
N SER A 38 -1.07 6.72 5.04
CA SER A 38 -2.51 6.63 4.73
C SER A 38 -2.83 7.31 3.39
N THR A 39 -2.23 8.46 3.11
CA THR A 39 -2.43 9.17 1.84
C THR A 39 -1.97 8.32 0.67
N LEU A 40 -0.75 7.74 0.73
CA LEU A 40 -0.22 6.92 -0.36
C LEU A 40 -1.07 5.67 -0.62
N THR A 41 -1.44 4.95 0.45
CA THR A 41 -2.14 3.68 0.33
C THR A 41 -3.60 3.83 -0.09
N GLN A 42 -4.32 4.80 0.48
CA GLN A 42 -5.70 5.06 0.08
C GLN A 42 -5.78 5.67 -1.32
N THR A 43 -4.82 6.55 -1.70
CA THR A 43 -4.76 7.06 -3.07
C THR A 43 -4.51 5.94 -4.07
N ALA A 44 -3.69 4.94 -3.73
CA ALA A 44 -3.47 3.78 -4.60
C ALA A 44 -4.76 2.98 -4.83
N ILE A 45 -5.55 2.74 -3.77
CA ILE A 45 -6.85 2.06 -3.86
C ILE A 45 -7.80 2.86 -4.76
N LEU A 46 -7.99 4.15 -4.47
CA LEU A 46 -8.86 5.04 -5.26
C LEU A 46 -8.41 5.12 -6.72
N ALA A 47 -7.11 5.20 -6.99
CA ALA A 47 -6.58 5.26 -8.35
C ALA A 47 -6.82 3.95 -9.12
N ILE A 48 -6.79 2.79 -8.46
CA ILE A 48 -7.15 1.52 -9.10
C ILE A 48 -8.62 1.57 -9.56
N GLU A 49 -9.51 1.98 -8.68
CA GLU A 49 -10.96 2.10 -8.97
C GLU A 49 -11.22 3.11 -10.10
N GLU A 50 -10.74 4.34 -9.95
CA GLU A 50 -11.03 5.45 -10.87
C GLU A 50 -10.37 5.29 -12.25
N LEU A 51 -9.16 4.73 -12.32
CA LEU A 51 -8.41 4.65 -13.59
C LEU A 51 -8.64 3.34 -14.34
N THR A 52 -9.15 2.30 -13.68
CA THR A 52 -9.32 0.97 -14.31
C THR A 52 -10.73 0.40 -14.23
N GLY A 53 -11.57 0.93 -13.35
CA GLY A 53 -12.90 0.38 -13.06
C GLY A 53 -12.86 -1.03 -12.45
N GLU A 54 -11.72 -1.42 -11.87
CA GLU A 54 -11.57 -2.65 -11.09
C GLU A 54 -11.71 -2.32 -9.61
N GLU A 55 -12.41 -3.17 -8.86
CA GLU A 55 -12.57 -3.03 -7.43
C GLU A 55 -11.60 -3.96 -6.71
N PRO A 56 -10.57 -3.45 -6.02
CA PRO A 56 -9.70 -4.28 -5.20
C PRO A 56 -10.44 -4.82 -3.98
N VAL A 57 -9.99 -5.97 -3.47
CA VAL A 57 -10.46 -6.48 -2.17
C VAL A 57 -9.81 -5.63 -1.09
N VAL A 58 -10.62 -4.84 -0.38
CA VAL A 58 -10.15 -3.95 0.69
C VAL A 58 -10.73 -4.39 2.03
N ASP A 59 -9.86 -4.50 3.03
CA ASP A 59 -10.23 -4.67 4.44
C ASP A 59 -9.61 -3.54 5.26
N LEU A 60 -10.46 -2.60 5.66
CA LEU A 60 -10.10 -1.42 6.44
C LEU A 60 -10.74 -1.53 7.83
N SER A 61 -9.88 -1.56 8.84
CA SER A 61 -10.26 -1.54 10.26
C SER A 61 -9.31 -0.62 11.03
N GLU A 62 -9.56 -0.44 12.34
CA GLU A 62 -8.77 0.48 13.14
C GLU A 62 -7.27 0.09 13.13
N GLY A 63 -6.45 0.95 12.52
CA GLY A 63 -5.00 0.77 12.44
C GLY A 63 -4.56 -0.28 11.44
N ARG A 64 -5.47 -0.79 10.60
CA ARG A 64 -5.18 -1.83 9.63
C ARG A 64 -5.85 -1.56 8.28
N LEU A 65 -5.05 -1.63 7.21
CA LEU A 65 -5.51 -1.51 5.83
C LEU A 65 -4.89 -2.62 5.00
N TYR A 66 -5.73 -3.50 4.47
CA TYR A 66 -5.36 -4.52 3.50
C TYR A 66 -5.98 -4.21 2.14
N CYS A 67 -5.22 -4.47 1.08
CA CYS A 67 -5.68 -4.36 -0.29
C CYS A 67 -5.09 -5.51 -1.12
N GLU A 68 -5.92 -6.14 -1.95
CA GLU A 68 -5.52 -7.18 -2.90
C GLU A 68 -6.17 -6.96 -4.26
N VAL A 69 -5.37 -7.10 -5.32
CA VAL A 69 -5.79 -6.92 -6.71
C VAL A 69 -6.53 -8.18 -7.20
N PRO A 70 -7.64 -8.04 -7.94
CA PRO A 70 -8.34 -9.18 -8.54
C PRO A 70 -7.44 -9.99 -9.48
N SER A 71 -7.63 -11.31 -9.52
CA SER A 71 -6.79 -12.22 -10.32
C SER A 71 -7.12 -12.29 -11.82
N ARG A 72 -8.28 -11.77 -12.25
CA ARG A 72 -8.79 -11.87 -13.63
C ARG A 72 -8.94 -10.52 -14.29
N ILE A 73 -7.83 -9.85 -14.54
CA ILE A 73 -7.77 -8.50 -15.11
C ILE A 73 -7.15 -8.55 -16.51
N SER A 74 -7.64 -7.73 -17.43
CA SER A 74 -7.01 -7.60 -18.76
C SER A 74 -5.58 -7.09 -18.63
N ALA A 75 -4.68 -7.51 -19.54
CA ALA A 75 -3.27 -7.10 -19.51
C ALA A 75 -3.08 -5.57 -19.48
N LYS A 76 -3.94 -4.81 -20.18
CA LYS A 76 -3.91 -3.34 -20.17
C LYS A 76 -4.18 -2.76 -18.78
N LYS A 77 -5.23 -3.24 -18.11
CA LYS A 77 -5.59 -2.79 -16.77
C LYS A 77 -4.55 -3.24 -15.73
N GLN A 78 -4.04 -4.47 -15.87
CA GLN A 78 -2.96 -4.98 -15.00
C GLN A 78 -1.71 -4.09 -15.04
N ALA A 79 -1.33 -3.59 -16.22
CA ALA A 79 -0.19 -2.68 -16.35
C ALA A 79 -0.42 -1.35 -15.62
N ILE A 80 -1.64 -0.81 -15.67
CA ILE A 80 -2.02 0.42 -14.95
C ILE A 80 -1.98 0.18 -13.43
N ILE A 81 -2.59 -0.90 -12.96
CA ILE A 81 -2.62 -1.27 -11.53
C ILE A 81 -1.21 -1.48 -11.00
N SER A 82 -0.37 -2.22 -11.73
CA SER A 82 1.03 -2.42 -11.37
C SER A 82 1.77 -1.09 -11.24
N THR A 83 1.58 -0.17 -12.19
CA THR A 83 2.19 1.18 -12.13
C THR A 83 1.74 1.95 -10.88
N ILE A 84 0.45 1.90 -10.54
CA ILE A 84 -0.09 2.56 -9.34
C ILE A 84 0.54 1.97 -8.07
N LEU A 85 0.54 0.65 -7.94
CA LEU A 85 1.07 -0.03 -6.76
C LEU A 85 2.59 0.15 -6.60
N GLU A 86 3.36 0.09 -7.69
CA GLU A 86 4.80 0.37 -7.63
C GLU A 86 5.07 1.84 -7.27
N THR A 87 4.26 2.77 -7.76
CA THR A 87 4.39 4.19 -7.41
C THR A 87 4.14 4.41 -5.91
N MET A 88 3.07 3.82 -5.39
CA MET A 88 2.79 3.80 -3.95
C MET A 88 3.97 3.21 -3.17
N PHE A 89 4.47 2.05 -3.61
CA PHE A 89 5.57 1.36 -2.94
C PHE A 89 6.87 2.19 -2.93
N VAL A 90 7.21 2.87 -4.02
CA VAL A 90 8.34 3.82 -4.07
C VAL A 90 8.18 4.92 -3.03
N GLY A 91 6.98 5.49 -2.89
CA GLY A 91 6.68 6.49 -1.86
C GLY A 91 6.84 5.94 -0.44
N LEU A 92 6.33 4.75 -0.17
CA LEU A 92 6.44 4.10 1.14
C LEU A 92 7.90 3.77 1.49
N MET A 93 8.70 3.31 0.52
CA MET A 93 10.13 3.10 0.73
C MET A 93 10.87 4.40 1.06
N ALA A 94 10.50 5.51 0.42
CA ALA A 94 11.09 6.82 0.72
C ALA A 94 10.79 7.23 2.17
N ILE A 95 9.53 7.08 2.61
CA ILE A 95 9.13 7.33 4.00
C ILE A 95 9.89 6.42 4.97
N ALA A 96 9.98 5.11 4.70
CA ALA A 96 10.68 4.18 5.58
C ALA A 96 12.18 4.46 5.68
N LYS A 97 12.79 4.98 4.61
CA LYS A 97 14.20 5.40 4.62
C LYS A 97 14.41 6.65 5.47
N GLU A 98 13.50 7.60 5.43
CA GLU A 98 13.59 8.86 6.18
C GLU A 98 13.18 8.69 7.65
N TYR A 99 12.23 7.80 7.93
CA TYR A 99 11.67 7.53 9.25
C TYR A 99 11.78 6.04 9.65
N PRO A 100 13.01 5.47 9.75
CA PRO A 100 13.20 4.03 10.00
C PRO A 100 12.79 3.57 11.40
N SER A 101 12.59 4.51 12.34
CA SER A 101 12.04 4.21 13.67
C SER A 101 10.50 4.18 13.70
N ASN A 102 9.86 4.63 12.61
CA ASN A 102 8.41 4.76 12.52
C ASN A 102 7.81 3.79 11.50
N VAL A 103 8.53 3.39 10.46
CA VAL A 103 8.01 2.53 9.39
C VAL A 103 8.98 1.39 9.07
N ALA A 104 8.46 0.17 9.02
CA ALA A 104 9.17 -1.01 8.56
C ALA A 104 8.45 -1.65 7.36
N ILE A 105 9.22 -2.17 6.40
CA ILE A 105 8.68 -2.78 5.17
C ILE A 105 9.19 -4.21 5.01
N SER A 106 8.27 -5.15 4.80
CA SER A 106 8.53 -6.55 4.47
C SER A 106 8.01 -6.88 3.07
N GLN A 107 8.78 -7.65 2.30
CA GLN A 107 8.38 -8.11 0.97
C GLN A 107 8.29 -9.64 0.95
N LEU A 108 7.13 -10.15 0.53
CA LEU A 108 6.85 -11.57 0.43
C LEU A 108 6.57 -11.96 -1.02
N ARG A 109 6.90 -13.21 -1.37
CA ARG A 109 6.58 -13.80 -2.69
C ARG A 109 5.41 -14.77 -2.53
N ARG A 110 4.47 -14.71 -3.47
CA ARG A 110 3.37 -15.68 -3.62
C ARG A 110 3.56 -16.54 -4.88
#